data_AF-A0A0V0Q818-F1
#
_entry.id   AF-A0A0V0Q818-F1
#
_cell.length_a   1.000
_cell.length_b   1.000
_cell.length_c   1.000
_cell.angle_alpha   90.00
_cell.angle_beta   90.00
_cell.angle_gamma   90.00
#
_symmetry.space_group_name_H-M   'P 1'
#
loop_
_entity.id
_entity.type
_entity.pdbx_description
1 polymer ?
#
loop_
_entity_poly.entity_id
_entity_poly.type
_entity_poly.pdbx_seq_one_letter_code
_entity_poly.pdbx_strand_id
1 'polypeptide(L)'
;MNNNVVPVKFVCKYSPPIIGLVYKRKQDDGQKRLYEIHLNNLVFNQDTQQVAQQLFLEHPLVLSEKNISLQQVQKLVENIQQKILNQKDEDDNNIYDNFDEDQQQEKQNKNNNDNDNNFDDISDNDIL
;
A
#
# COMPACT_ATOMS: atom_id res chain seq x y z
N MET A 1 6.51 19.88 34.10
CA MET A 1 7.74 19.60 33.33
C MET A 1 7.57 20.22 31.96
N ASN A 2 8.41 21.20 31.57
CA ASN A 2 8.34 21.80 30.23
C ASN A 2 9.07 20.89 29.23
N ASN A 3 8.34 20.02 28.56
CA ASN A 3 8.86 19.23 27.45
C ASN A 3 8.96 20.10 26.20
N ASN A 4 10.01 20.92 26.11
CA ASN A 4 10.33 21.64 24.87
C ASN A 4 10.83 20.62 23.83
N VAL A 5 9.96 20.18 22.92
CA VAL A 5 10.38 19.45 21.72
C VAL A 5 10.71 20.44 20.61
N VAL A 6 11.71 20.12 19.80
CA VAL A 6 12.07 20.89 18.60
C VAL A 6 11.66 20.07 17.38
N PRO A 7 10.60 20.48 16.63
CA PRO A 7 10.17 19.76 15.45
C PRO A 7 11.25 19.84 14.36
N VAL A 8 11.47 18.74 13.66
CA VAL A 8 12.45 18.64 12.56
C VAL A 8 11.74 18.46 11.23
N LYS A 9 10.81 17.50 11.14
CA LYS A 9 9.99 17.26 9.95
C LYS A 9 8.78 16.39 10.27
N PHE A 10 7.77 16.44 9.40
CA PHE A 10 6.69 15.47 9.39
C PHE A 10 6.95 14.35 8.38
N VAL A 11 6.42 13.18 8.68
CA VAL A 11 6.31 12.03 7.77
C VAL A 11 4.88 11.52 7.81
N CYS A 12 4.38 11.01 6.69
CA CYS A 12 3.03 10.45 6.61
C CYS A 12 3.11 9.01 6.10
N LYS A 13 2.32 8.13 6.70
CA LYS A 13 2.03 6.78 6.20
C LYS A 13 0.53 6.71 5.93
N TYR A 14 0.14 6.02 4.87
CA TYR A 14 -1.26 6.01 4.40
C TYR A 14 -2.00 4.70 4.73
N SER A 15 -1.28 3.60 4.95
CA SER A 15 -1.87 2.29 5.28
C SER A 15 -1.05 1.57 6.38
N PRO A 16 -1.47 1.63 7.67
CA PRO A 16 -2.55 2.47 8.21
C PRO A 16 -2.16 3.97 8.22
N PRO A 17 -3.16 4.89 8.29
CA PRO A 17 -2.93 6.33 8.27
C PRO A 17 -2.26 6.84 9.56
N ILE A 18 -1.05 7.37 9.42
CA ILE A 18 -0.21 7.85 10.53
C ILE A 18 0.44 9.19 10.16
N ILE A 19 0.44 10.13 11.10
CA ILE A 19 1.29 11.32 11.08
C ILE A 19 2.46 11.08 12.03
N GLY A 20 3.68 11.04 11.49
CA GLY A 20 4.90 10.97 12.26
C GLY A 20 5.54 12.35 12.42
N LEU A 21 5.83 12.77 13.65
CA LEU A 21 6.66 13.94 13.93
C LEU A 21 8.07 13.50 14.29
N VAL A 22 9.04 13.86 13.45
CA VAL A 22 10.45 13.75 13.79
C VAL A 22 10.84 14.96 14.60
N TYR A 23 11.38 14.76 15.80
CA TYR A 23 11.75 15.82 16.72
C TYR A 23 13.08 15.56 17.44
N LYS A 24 13.60 16.60 18.06
CA LYS A 24 14.73 16.57 19.00
C LYS A 24 14.28 17.08 20.38
N ARG A 25 14.95 16.68 21.46
CA ARG A 25 14.68 17.23 22.81
C ARG A 25 15.30 18.62 23.01
N LYS A 26 16.36 18.93 22.26
CA LYS A 26 17.06 20.22 22.25
C LYS A 26 17.58 20.48 20.84
N GLN A 27 17.85 21.74 20.50
CA GLN A 27 18.32 22.12 19.16
C GLN A 27 19.62 21.40 18.77
N ASP A 28 20.56 21.33 19.71
CA ASP A 28 21.88 20.71 19.55
C ASP A 28 21.90 19.21 19.86
N ASP A 29 20.75 18.59 20.12
CA ASP A 29 20.67 17.14 20.33
C ASP A 29 21.04 16.42 19.01
N GLY A 30 21.99 15.49 19.08
CA GLY A 30 22.37 14.65 17.94
C GLY A 30 21.30 13.60 17.61
N GLN A 31 20.49 13.22 18.60
CA GLN A 31 19.50 12.16 18.45
C GLN A 31 18.15 12.69 17.98
N LYS A 32 17.70 12.19 16.83
CA LYS A 32 16.32 12.36 16.34
C LYS A 32 15.42 11.28 16.91
N ARG A 33 14.17 11.64 17.21
CA ARG A 33 13.12 10.72 17.69
C ARG A 33 11.90 10.87 16.80
N LEU A 34 11.11 9.81 16.69
CA LEU A 34 9.85 9.80 15.96
C LEU A 34 8.71 9.63 16.95
N TYR A 35 7.70 10.48 16.86
CA TYR A 35 6.42 10.32 17.54
C TYR A 35 5.36 10.02 16.49
N GLU A 36 4.63 8.92 16.64
CA GLU A 36 3.62 8.48 15.68
C GLU A 36 2.22 8.75 16.23
N ILE A 37 1.41 9.44 15.43
CA ILE A 37 0.01 9.74 15.70
C ILE A 37 -0.81 8.90 14.73
N HIS A 38 -1.53 7.91 15.27
CA HIS A 38 -2.41 7.06 14.48
C HIS A 38 -3.74 7.79 14.29
N LEU A 39 -4.11 8.06 13.03
CA LEU A 39 -5.35 8.78 12.75
C LEU A 39 -6.59 7.92 12.95
N ASN A 40 -6.46 6.58 12.91
CA ASN A 40 -7.56 5.65 13.13
C ASN A 40 -8.81 6.07 12.34
N ASN A 41 -9.95 6.26 13.02
CA ASN A 41 -11.21 6.70 12.41
C ASN A 41 -11.27 8.20 12.10
N LEU A 42 -10.39 9.02 12.69
CA LEU A 42 -10.36 10.47 12.45
C LEU A 42 -10.03 10.80 10.99
N VAL A 43 -9.32 9.89 10.30
CA VAL A 43 -9.01 10.06 8.87
C VAL A 43 -10.28 10.14 8.02
N PHE A 44 -11.42 9.58 8.46
CA PHE A 44 -12.66 9.59 7.68
C PHE A 44 -13.55 10.81 7.97
N ASN A 45 -13.17 11.67 8.92
CA ASN A 45 -13.89 12.90 9.19
C ASN A 45 -13.55 13.96 8.12
N GLN A 46 -14.57 14.48 7.43
CA GLN A 46 -14.41 15.48 6.36
C GLN A 46 -13.98 16.85 6.88
N ASP A 47 -14.26 17.17 8.15
CA ASP A 47 -13.82 18.43 8.76
C ASP A 47 -12.37 18.28 9.26
N THR A 48 -11.43 18.57 8.36
CA THR A 48 -9.98 18.45 8.65
C THR A 48 -9.51 19.43 9.71
N GLN A 49 -10.21 20.56 9.88
CA GLN A 49 -9.92 21.52 10.93
C GLN A 49 -10.28 20.92 12.30
N GLN A 50 -11.45 20.30 12.44
CA GLN A 50 -11.83 19.59 13.67
C GLN A 50 -10.87 18.44 13.98
N VAL A 51 -10.46 17.67 12.97
CA VAL A 51 -9.46 16.61 13.17
C VAL A 51 -8.15 17.20 13.70
N ALA A 52 -7.64 18.27 13.08
CA ALA A 52 -6.42 18.92 13.56
C ALA A 52 -6.57 19.44 15.00
N GLN A 53 -7.71 20.03 15.36
CA GLN A 53 -7.97 20.49 16.73
C GLN A 53 -7.96 19.32 17.72
N GLN A 54 -8.61 18.20 17.38
CA GLN A 54 -8.62 16.99 18.18
C GLN A 54 -7.19 16.47 18.41
N LEU A 55 -6.36 16.44 17.35
CA LEU A 55 -4.96 16.01 17.47
C LEU A 55 -4.15 16.89 18.42
N PHE A 56 -4.37 18.21 18.43
CA PHE A 56 -3.72 19.12 19.37
C PHE A 56 -4.15 18.87 20.82
N LEU A 57 -5.41 18.50 21.04
CA LEU A 57 -5.93 18.17 22.37
C LEU A 57 -5.38 16.84 22.89
N GLU A 58 -5.27 15.84 22.02
CA GLU A 58 -4.78 14.49 22.37
C GLU A 58 -3.25 14.43 22.53
N HIS A 59 -2.52 15.26 21.79
CA HIS A 59 -1.05 15.20 21.72
C HIS A 59 -0.33 16.53 22.07
N PRO A 60 -0.66 17.19 23.20
CA PRO A 60 -0.16 18.52 23.53
C PRO A 60 1.35 18.59 23.77
N LEU A 61 1.98 17.44 24.04
CA LEU A 61 3.43 17.35 24.26
C LEU A 61 4.24 17.52 22.98
N VAL A 62 3.65 17.20 21.83
CA VAL A 62 4.34 17.19 20.54
C VAL A 62 3.72 18.15 19.54
N LEU A 63 2.40 18.35 19.60
CA LEU A 63 1.66 19.35 18.83
C LEU A 63 1.37 20.54 19.74
N SER A 64 2.03 21.66 19.48
CA SER A 64 1.78 22.91 20.20
C SER A 64 1.96 24.08 19.26
N GLU A 65 1.10 25.09 19.39
CA GLU A 65 1.09 26.28 18.52
C GLU A 65 2.38 27.09 18.59
N LYS A 66 3.19 26.89 19.65
CA LYS A 66 4.53 27.46 19.78
C LYS A 66 5.46 27.02 18.65
N ASN A 67 5.32 25.78 18.19
CA ASN A 67 6.28 25.13 17.30
C ASN A 67 5.66 24.66 15.98
N ILE A 68 4.37 24.33 15.98
CA ILE A 68 3.63 23.76 14.85
C ILE A 68 2.27 24.45 14.81
N SER A 69 1.89 25.03 13.68
CA SER A 69 0.58 25.65 13.55
C SER A 69 -0.52 24.61 13.31
N LEU A 70 -1.74 24.91 13.76
CA LEU A 70 -2.91 24.07 13.51
C LEU A 70 -3.11 23.80 12.01
N GLN A 71 -2.92 24.84 11.17
CA GLN A 71 -3.02 24.75 9.71
C GLN A 71 -2.03 23.77 9.09
N GLN A 72 -0.81 23.64 9.65
CA GLN A 72 0.16 22.65 9.18
C GLN A 72 -0.37 21.22 9.39
N VAL A 73 -0.95 20.95 10.56
CA VAL A 73 -1.51 19.63 10.87
C VAL A 73 -2.75 19.36 10.04
N GLN A 74 -3.64 20.34 9.88
CA GLN A 74 -4.80 20.25 9.00
C GLN A 74 -4.39 19.83 7.58
N LYS A 75 -3.38 20.50 6.99
CA LYS A 75 -2.88 20.17 5.65
C LYS A 75 -2.31 18.75 5.56
N LEU A 76 -1.69 18.23 6.62
CA LEU A 76 -1.24 16.84 6.66
C LEU A 76 -2.40 15.86 6.64
N VAL A 77 -3.47 16.15 7.41
CA VAL A 77 -4.70 15.35 7.41
C VAL A 77 -5.34 15.35 6.02
N GLU A 78 -5.49 16.53 5.39
CA GLU A 78 -6.00 16.67 4.02
C GLU A 78 -5.21 15.83 3.02
N ASN A 79 -3.88 15.91 3.06
CA ASN A 79 -3.01 15.14 2.17
C ASN A 79 -3.18 13.62 2.36
N ILE A 80 -3.34 13.17 3.61
CA ILE A 80 -3.57 11.74 3.91
C ILE A 80 -4.93 11.29 3.37
N GLN A 81 -5.98 12.08 3.60
CA GLN A 81 -7.33 11.79 3.12
C GLN A 81 -7.37 11.71 1.59
N GLN A 82 -6.80 12.70 0.90
CA GLN A 82 -6.72 12.72 -0.56
C GLN A 82 -5.96 11.51 -1.10
N LYS A 83 -4.85 11.13 -0.47
CA LYS A 83 -4.07 9.96 -0.92
C LYS A 83 -4.84 8.65 -0.74
N ILE A 84 -5.60 8.50 0.35
CA ILE A 84 -6.43 7.32 0.60
C ILE A 84 -7.59 7.24 -0.39
N LEU A 85 -8.22 8.37 -0.72
CA LEU A 85 -9.29 8.41 -1.72
C LEU A 85 -8.76 7.95 -3.08
N ASN A 86 -7.66 8.54 -3.55
CA ASN A 86 -7.09 8.19 -4.85
C ASN A 86 -6.62 6.72 -4.93
N GLN A 87 -6.22 6.11 -3.81
CA GLN A 87 -5.84 4.69 -3.79
C GLN A 87 -7.04 3.76 -4.00
N LYS A 88 -8.23 4.12 -3.48
CA LYS A 88 -9.45 3.33 -3.71
C LYS A 88 -9.88 3.33 -5.17
N ASP A 89 -9.71 4.47 -5.84
CA ASP A 89 -10.05 4.59 -7.26
C ASP A 89 -9.12 3.74 -8.16
N GLU A 90 -7.88 3.49 -7.75
CA GLU A 90 -6.96 2.60 -8.50
C GLU A 90 -7.29 1.11 -8.30
N ASP A 91 -7.74 0.72 -7.11
CA ASP A 91 -8.10 -0.67 -6.79
C ASP A 91 -9.47 -1.08 -7.38
N ASP A 92 -10.47 -0.19 -7.38
CA ASP A 92 -11.80 -0.46 -7.94
C ASP A 92 -11.81 -0.56 -9.48
N ASN A 93 -10.87 0.11 -10.16
CA ASN A 93 -10.75 0.08 -11.62
C ASN A 93 -9.98 -1.14 -12.17
N ASN A 94 -9.49 -2.04 -11.32
CA ASN A 94 -8.75 -3.25 -11.72
C ASN A 94 -9.57 -4.55 -11.59
N ILE A 95 -10.90 -4.45 -11.45
CA ILE A 95 -11.84 -5.59 -11.29
C ILE A 95 -12.71 -5.76 -12.55
N TYR A 96 -12.14 -5.66 -13.75
CA TYR A 96 -12.76 -6.18 -14.98
C TYR A 96 -11.67 -6.56 -15.98
N ASP A 97 -10.98 -7.67 -15.73
CA ASP A 97 -10.46 -8.51 -16.82
C ASP A 97 -10.08 -9.89 -16.27
N ASN A 98 -10.80 -10.89 -16.77
CA ASN A 98 -10.64 -12.35 -16.65
C ASN A 98 -11.58 -13.09 -15.69
N PHE A 99 -12.09 -14.22 -16.23
CA PHE A 99 -12.93 -15.29 -15.68
C PHE A 99 -14.45 -15.00 -15.73
N ASP A 100 -15.29 -15.62 -16.56
CA ASP A 100 -15.22 -16.90 -17.27
C ASP A 100 -16.17 -16.92 -18.49
N GLU A 101 -15.65 -17.21 -19.69
CA GLU A 101 -16.43 -17.82 -20.77
C GLU A 101 -15.58 -18.93 -21.40
N ASP A 102 -15.70 -20.15 -20.87
CA ASP A 102 -15.39 -21.35 -21.64
C ASP A 102 -16.50 -22.39 -21.43
N GLN A 103 -17.56 -22.25 -22.23
CA GLN A 103 -18.49 -23.34 -22.49
C GLN A 103 -17.91 -24.24 -23.59
N GLN A 104 -17.66 -25.50 -23.21
CA GLN A 104 -17.87 -26.72 -23.99
C GLN A 104 -17.24 -26.80 -25.41
N GLN A 105 -16.29 -27.73 -25.55
CA GLN A 105 -16.26 -28.65 -26.70
C GLN A 105 -15.42 -29.91 -26.43
N GLU A 106 -16.09 -30.99 -26.05
CA GLU A 106 -15.66 -32.35 -26.40
C GLU A 106 -16.01 -32.61 -27.88
N LYS A 107 -15.03 -33.04 -28.69
CA LYS A 107 -15.05 -34.30 -29.49
C LYS A 107 -13.94 -34.35 -30.55
N GLN A 108 -13.09 -35.37 -30.41
CA GLN A 108 -12.60 -36.31 -31.44
C GLN A 108 -12.08 -35.74 -32.77
N ASN A 109 -10.78 -35.91 -33.07
CA ASN A 109 -10.35 -36.93 -34.05
C ASN A 109 -8.83 -37.16 -34.12
N LYS A 110 -8.47 -38.42 -34.40
CA LYS A 110 -7.13 -39.00 -34.61
C LYS A 110 -6.47 -38.54 -35.92
N ASN A 111 -5.13 -38.48 -35.94
CA ASN A 111 -4.21 -39.17 -36.86
C ASN A 111 -2.79 -38.55 -36.76
N ASN A 112 -1.80 -39.31 -36.26
CA ASN A 112 -0.67 -39.92 -37.01
C ASN A 112 0.41 -38.91 -37.44
N ASN A 113 1.72 -39.15 -37.36
CA ASN A 113 2.58 -40.22 -36.86
C ASN A 113 3.98 -39.60 -36.99
N ASP A 114 4.74 -39.43 -35.92
CA ASP A 114 6.15 -39.07 -36.06
C ASP A 114 7.05 -40.26 -35.72
N ASN A 115 7.81 -40.61 -36.75
CA ASN A 115 8.87 -41.60 -36.85
C ASN A 115 9.91 -41.49 -35.74
N ASP A 116 10.34 -42.65 -35.26
CA ASP A 116 11.71 -43.01 -34.82
C ASP A 116 11.58 -44.39 -34.11
N ASN A 117 12.43 -45.39 -34.22
CA ASN A 117 13.68 -45.62 -34.93
C ASN A 117 14.00 -47.14 -34.85
N ASN A 118 14.66 -47.65 -35.89
CA ASN A 118 15.71 -48.68 -35.91
C ASN A 118 15.51 -50.16 -35.45
N PHE A 119 15.97 -51.00 -36.38
CA PHE A 119 16.90 -52.15 -36.25
C PHE A 119 16.38 -53.59 -36.09
N ASP A 120 16.81 -54.37 -37.08
CA ASP A 120 17.21 -55.79 -37.09
C ASP A 120 16.20 -56.86 -36.67
N ASP A 121 15.88 -57.79 -37.58
CA ASP A 121 16.72 -58.98 -37.84
C ASP A 121 15.88 -60.13 -38.47
N ILE A 122 16.57 -60.98 -39.24
CA ILE A 122 16.27 -62.41 -39.56
C ILE A 122 15.26 -62.76 -40.68
N SER A 123 15.86 -62.95 -41.86
CA SER A 123 15.92 -64.18 -42.69
C SER A 123 14.67 -64.97 -43.16
N ASP A 124 14.76 -65.26 -44.46
CA ASP A 124 14.57 -66.55 -45.12
C ASP A 124 13.17 -67.08 -45.52
N ASN A 125 13.14 -67.36 -46.83
CA ASN A 125 12.51 -68.48 -47.52
C ASN A 125 10.99 -68.41 -47.79
N ASP A 126 10.66 -68.26 -49.09
CA ASP A 126 10.42 -69.40 -49.99
C ASP A 126 9.18 -69.23 -50.90
N ILE A 127 9.35 -69.66 -52.17
CA ILE A 127 8.31 -70.18 -53.10
C ILE A 127 7.46 -69.07 -53.80
N LEU A 128 7.38 -68.92 -55.13
CA LEU A 128 7.54 -69.83 -56.28
C LEU A 128 7.89 -69.03 -57.55
#